data_AF-A0A401LWP0-F1
#
_entry.id   AF-A0A401LWP0-F1
#
_cell.length_a   1.000
_cell.length_b   1.000
_cell.length_c   1.000
_cell.angle_alpha   90.00
_cell.angle_beta   90.00
_cell.angle_gamma   90.00
#
_symmetry.space_group_name_H-M   'P 1'
#
loop_
_entity.id
_entity.type
_entity.pdbx_description
1 polymer ?
#
loop_
_entity_poly.entity_id
_entity_poly.type
_entity_poly.pdbx_seq_one_letter_code
_entity_poly.pdbx_strand_id
1 'polypeptide(L)'
;MDTLQIAGEPCADLTVVPFNSESFGFTGHLYVILDSTCFVKRTVFNFPKKINLNFVDYMLLEQEFKRGEDGIRLLDHESITVEFRLAEGQDGIKDE
;
A
#
# COMPACT_ATOMS: atom_id res chain seq x y z
N MET A 1 16.69 8.58 -3.53
CA MET A 1 16.84 7.65 -2.40
C MET A 1 17.26 8.52 -1.24
N ASP A 2 16.29 8.89 -0.41
CA ASP A 2 16.53 9.71 0.76
C ASP A 2 16.40 8.82 2.01
N THR A 3 17.15 9.14 3.05
CA THR A 3 17.07 8.46 4.35
C THR A 3 16.15 9.25 5.25
N LEU A 4 15.20 8.58 5.90
CA LEU A 4 14.24 9.18 6.81
C LEU A 4 14.00 8.29 8.04
N GLN A 5 13.40 8.86 9.08
CA GLN A 5 13.12 8.14 10.33
C GLN A 5 11.70 7.57 10.28
N ILE A 6 11.55 6.25 10.39
CA ILE A 6 10.25 5.58 10.59
C ILE A 6 10.24 4.98 11.99
N ALA A 7 9.32 5.41 12.83
CA ALA A 7 9.21 4.97 14.23
C ALA A 7 10.55 5.05 15.02
N GLY A 8 11.39 6.05 14.71
CA GLY A 8 12.71 6.24 15.33
C GLY A 8 13.86 5.42 14.71
N GLU A 9 13.61 4.67 13.64
CA GLU A 9 14.63 3.89 12.94
C GLU A 9 14.99 4.50 11.56
N PRO A 10 16.28 4.64 11.22
CA PRO A 10 16.71 5.15 9.93
C PRO A 10 16.38 4.15 8.82
N CYS A 11 15.57 4.60 7.87
CA CYS A 11 15.11 3.83 6.73
C CYS A 11 15.48 4.52 5.42
N ALA A 12 15.80 3.75 4.39
CA ALA A 12 15.78 4.22 3.01
C ALA A 12 14.36 4.19 2.45
N ASP A 13 14.00 5.25 1.73
CA ASP A 13 12.81 5.27 0.87
C ASP A 13 13.13 4.70 -0.52
N LEU A 14 12.53 3.56 -0.83
CA LEU A 14 12.61 2.91 -2.14
C LEU A 14 11.26 3.03 -2.85
N THR A 15 11.24 3.75 -3.97
CA THR A 15 10.05 3.85 -4.82
C THR A 15 9.88 2.59 -5.66
N VAL A 16 8.67 2.04 -5.66
CA VAL A 16 8.24 0.90 -6.48
C VAL A 16 7.34 1.41 -7.59
N VAL A 17 7.76 1.24 -8.83
CA VAL A 17 6.99 1.57 -10.03
C VAL A 17 7.05 0.38 -10.99
N PRO A 18 5.90 -0.10 -11.50
CA PRO A 18 5.89 -1.23 -12.43
C PRO A 18 6.54 -0.84 -13.76
N PHE A 19 7.24 -1.80 -14.37
CA PHE A 19 7.97 -1.57 -15.62
C PHE A 19 7.04 -1.25 -16.81
N ASN A 20 5.86 -1.87 -16.86
CA ASN A 20 4.83 -1.56 -17.85
C ASN A 20 3.73 -0.73 -17.19
N SER A 21 3.54 0.50 -17.67
CA SER A 21 2.45 1.35 -17.21
C SER A 21 1.07 0.75 -17.51
N GLU A 22 0.90 -0.05 -18.57
CA GLU A 22 -0.37 -0.74 -18.86
C GLU A 22 -0.64 -1.93 -17.93
N SER A 23 0.40 -2.46 -17.26
CA SER A 23 0.27 -3.41 -16.16
C SER A 23 0.12 -2.64 -14.84
N PHE A 24 -0.92 -1.81 -14.77
CA PHE A 24 -1.24 -1.02 -13.60
C PHE A 24 -1.62 -1.95 -12.43
N GLY A 25 -0.63 -2.41 -11.67
CA GLY A 25 -0.84 -3.09 -10.40
C GLY A 25 -0.96 -2.06 -9.28
N PHE A 26 0.13 -1.36 -9.01
CA PHE A 26 0.26 -0.36 -7.96
C PHE A 26 1.59 0.39 -8.14
N THR A 27 1.69 1.60 -7.58
CA THR A 27 2.96 2.28 -7.30
C THR A 27 3.12 2.40 -5.79
N GLY A 28 4.32 2.60 -5.27
CA GLY A 28 4.44 2.78 -3.83
C GLY A 28 5.83 3.07 -3.32
N HIS A 29 5.94 3.00 -2.00
CA HIS A 29 7.17 3.22 -1.25
C HIS A 29 7.39 2.05 -0.30
N LEU A 30 8.64 1.57 -0.24
CA LEU A 30 9.12 0.66 0.78
C LEU A 30 10.11 1.42 1.67
N TYR A 31 9.86 1.42 2.97
CA TYR A 31 10.76 1.99 3.96
C TYR A 31 11.59 0.86 4.57
N VAL A 32 12.88 0.83 4.24
CA VAL A 32 13.78 -0.30 4.53
C VAL A 32 14.86 0.11 5.52
N ILE A 33 14.99 -0.61 6.64
CA ILE A 33 16.06 -0.40 7.62
C ILE A 33 17.42 -0.58 6.94
N LEU A 34 18.33 0.37 7.19
CA LEU A 34 19.68 0.38 6.62
C LEU A 34 20.69 -0.43 7.44
N ASP A 35 20.33 -1.67 7.78
CA ASP A 35 21.22 -2.65 8.40
C ASP A 35 21.41 -3.87 7.49
N SER A 36 22.15 -4.88 7.94
CA SER A 36 22.38 -6.10 7.16
C SER A 36 21.13 -6.96 6.93
N THR A 37 20.00 -6.63 7.56
CA THR A 37 18.76 -7.41 7.46
C THR A 37 17.82 -6.86 6.38
N CYS A 38 18.03 -5.63 5.93
CA CYS A 38 17.17 -4.94 4.96
C CYS A 38 15.68 -5.08 5.31
N PHE A 39 15.35 -4.96 6.60
CA PHE A 39 14.00 -5.19 7.08
C PHE A 39 13.05 -4.09 6.58
N VAL A 40 11.96 -4.48 5.92
CA VAL A 40 10.89 -3.55 5.53
C VAL A 40 10.08 -3.17 6.76
N LYS A 41 10.16 -1.90 7.16
CA LYS A 41 9.47 -1.33 8.32
C LYS A 41 8.06 -0.87 7.99
N ARG A 42 7.89 -0.28 6.80
CA ARG A 42 6.60 0.23 6.32
C ARG A 42 6.48 0.05 4.81
N THR A 43 5.26 -0.17 4.34
CA THR A 43 4.89 -0.10 2.93
C THR A 43 3.73 0.88 2.74
N VAL A 44 3.77 1.60 1.62
CA VAL A 44 2.66 2.45 1.18
C VAL A 44 2.43 2.16 -0.30
N PHE A 45 1.28 1.57 -0.64
CA PHE A 45 0.92 1.21 -1.99
C PHE A 45 -0.31 1.97 -2.46
N ASN A 46 -0.16 2.66 -3.57
CA ASN A 46 -1.18 3.42 -4.27
C ASN A 46 -1.65 2.65 -5.51
N PHE A 47 -2.95 2.40 -5.58
CA PHE A 47 -3.64 1.70 -6.64
C PHE A 47 -4.42 2.73 -7.49
N PRO A 48 -3.98 3.02 -8.73
CA PRO A 48 -4.55 4.12 -9.51
C PRO A 48 -5.96 3.82 -10.05
N LYS A 49 -6.74 4.86 -10.36
CA LYS A 49 -8.15 4.73 -10.76
C LYS A 49 -8.46 3.89 -11.99
N LYS A 50 -7.45 3.62 -12.82
CA LYS A 50 -7.58 2.87 -14.08
C LYS A 50 -7.17 1.40 -13.95
N ILE A 51 -6.92 0.90 -12.76
CA ILE A 51 -6.71 -0.54 -12.58
C ILE A 51 -8.01 -1.29 -12.82
N ASN A 52 -7.92 -2.47 -13.44
CA ASN A 52 -9.06 -3.36 -13.63
C ASN A 52 -9.39 -4.11 -12.34
N LEU A 53 -9.70 -3.35 -11.28
CA LEU A 53 -10.33 -3.86 -10.07
C LEU A 53 -11.82 -3.53 -10.14
N ASN A 54 -12.64 -4.56 -9.99
CA ASN A 54 -14.08 -4.39 -10.02
C ASN A 54 -14.53 -3.46 -8.89
N PHE A 55 -15.37 -2.48 -9.22
CA PHE A 55 -16.03 -1.57 -8.27
C PHE A 55 -15.08 -0.70 -7.43
N VAL A 56 -13.79 -0.61 -7.75
CA VAL A 56 -12.81 0.21 -7.02
C VAL A 56 -12.26 1.30 -7.92
N ASP A 57 -12.45 2.56 -7.52
CA ASP A 57 -11.89 3.74 -8.18
C ASP A 57 -10.55 4.17 -7.58
N TYR A 58 -10.22 3.77 -6.36
CA TYR A 58 -8.93 4.08 -5.75
C TYR A 58 -8.69 3.16 -4.56
N MET A 59 -7.43 2.78 -4.33
CA MET A 59 -7.04 2.13 -3.09
C MET A 59 -5.67 2.64 -2.61
N LEU A 60 -5.56 2.88 -1.32
CA LEU A 60 -4.32 3.11 -0.61
C LEU A 60 -4.17 2.04 0.46
N LEU A 61 -3.07 1.29 0.41
CA LEU A 61 -2.71 0.31 1.42
C LEU A 61 -1.46 0.81 2.14
N GLU A 62 -1.56 0.97 3.46
CA GLU A 62 -0.45 1.34 4.32
C GLU A 62 -0.27 0.26 5.37
N GLN A 63 0.92 -0.32 5.46
CA GLN A 63 1.22 -1.37 6.43
C GLN A 63 2.50 -1.04 7.17
N GLU A 64 2.50 -1.25 8.48
CA GLU A 64 3.68 -1.13 9.34
C GLU A 64 3.98 -2.48 9.97
N PHE A 65 5.28 -2.81 10.06
CA PHE A 65 5.74 -4.11 10.51
C PHE A 65 6.68 -3.98 11.70
N LYS A 66 6.55 -4.92 12.62
CA LYS A 66 7.52 -5.16 13.69
C LYS A 66 8.22 -6.49 13.48
N ARG A 67 9.40 -6.62 14.08
CA ARG A 67 10.18 -7.86 14.05
C ARG A 67 9.84 -8.67 15.29
N GLY A 68 9.39 -9.90 15.10
CA GLY A 68 9.22 -10.88 16.18
C GLY A 68 10.57 -11.29 16.78
N GLU A 69 10.54 -11.89 17.97
CA GLU A 69 11.73 -12.37 18.66
C GLU A 69 12.51 -13.43 17.86
N ASP A 70 11.81 -14.18 17.01
CA ASP A 70 12.34 -15.17 16.06
C ASP A 70 12.81 -14.55 14.73
N GLY A 71 12.73 -13.23 14.59
CA GLY A 71 13.10 -12.52 13.38
C GLY A 71 12.02 -12.49 12.30
N ILE A 72 10.83 -13.05 12.54
CA ILE A 72 9.71 -13.02 11.59
C ILE A 72 9.17 -11.58 11.46
N ARG A 73 8.73 -11.21 10.27
CA ARG A 73 8.02 -9.94 10.02
C ARG A 73 6.56 -10.09 10.44
N LEU A 74 6.14 -9.33 11.44
CA LEU A 74 4.77 -9.32 11.96
C LEU A 74 4.10 -8.01 11.53
N LEU A 75 2.88 -8.10 11.00
CA LEU A 75 2.04 -6.94 10.74
C LEU A 75 1.67 -6.30 12.09
N ASP A 76 1.99 -5.03 12.26
CA ASP A 76 1.72 -4.28 13.49
C ASP A 76 0.53 -3.34 13.32
N HIS A 77 0.50 -2.62 12.20
CA HIS A 77 -0.61 -1.75 11.83
C HIS A 77 -0.93 -1.87 10.35
N GLU A 78 -2.20 -1.74 10.00
CA GLU A 78 -2.68 -1.68 8.63
C GLU A 78 -3.80 -0.64 8.51
N SER A 79 -3.73 0.16 7.46
CA SER A 79 -4.78 1.06 7.01
C SER A 79 -5.06 0.80 5.54
N ILE A 80 -6.33 0.63 5.20
CA ILE A 80 -6.79 0.47 3.83
C ILE A 80 -7.84 1.53 3.56
N THR A 81 -7.57 2.42 2.62
CA THR A 81 -8.54 3.39 2.11
C THR A 81 -8.99 2.93 0.73
N VAL A 82 -10.30 2.83 0.51
CA VAL A 82 -10.88 2.42 -0.77
C VAL A 82 -11.96 3.40 -1.19
N GLU A 83 -11.87 3.91 -2.42
CA GLU A 83 -13.00 4.57 -3.09
C GLU A 83 -13.72 3.53 -3.95
N PHE A 84 -14.99 3.25 -3.63
CA PHE A 84 -15.80 2.36 -4.45
C PHE A 84 -16.53 3.13 -5.54
N ARG A 85 -16.62 2.53 -6.73
CA ARG A 85 -17.48 3.02 -7.81
C ARG A 85 -18.90 2.52 -7.58
N LEU A 86 -19.82 3.43 -7.29
CA LEU A 86 -21.24 3.14 -7.40
C LEU A 86 -21.59 3.10 -8.89
N ALA A 87 -22.11 1.98 -9.37
CA ALA A 87 -22.64 1.91 -10.73
C ALA A 87 -23.97 2.66 -10.78
N GLU A 88 -24.04 3.78 -11.50
CA GLU A 88 -25.34 4.32 -11.93
C GLU A 88 -25.93 3.36 -12.97
N GLY A 89 -27.13 2.81 -12.70
CA GLY A 89 -27.92 2.15 -13.74
C GLY A 89 -28.47 0.75 -13.46
N GLN A 90 -29.01 0.47 -12.27
CA GLN A 90 -30.18 -0.41 -12.15
C GLN A 90 -31.24 0.32 -11.33
N ASP A 91 -32.44 0.42 -11.88
CA ASP A 91 -33.58 1.14 -11.31
C ASP A 91 -33.73 0.93 -9.79
N GLY A 92 -33.59 2.03 -9.04
CA GLY A 92 -34.14 2.29 -7.72
C GLY A 92 -34.01 1.20 -6.63
N ILE A 93 -33.35 1.54 -5.53
CA ILE A 93 -33.84 1.08 -4.22
C ILE A 93 -35.20 1.77 -4.06
N LYS A 94 -36.28 1.07 -4.39
CA LYS A 94 -37.62 1.48 -3.96
C LYS A 94 -37.69 1.15 -2.49
N ASP A 95 -37.75 2.20 -1.66
CA ASP A 95 -38.26 2.08 -0.31
C ASP A 95 -39.72 1.59 -0.42
N GLU A 96 -39.97 0.35 0.01
CA GLU A 96 -41.30 -0.14 0.40
C GLU A 96 -41.47 -0.01 1.91
#